data_AF-A0A1R4I0G3-F1
#
_entry.id   AF-A0A1R4I0G3-F1
#
_cell.length_a   1.000
_cell.length_b   1.000
_cell.length_c   1.000
_cell.angle_alpha   90.00
_cell.angle_beta   90.00
_cell.angle_gamma   90.00
#
_symmetry.space_group_name_H-M   'P 1'
#
loop_
_entity.id
_entity.type
_entity.pdbx_description
1 polymer ?
#
loop_
_entity_poly.entity_id
_entity_poly.type
_entity_poly.pdbx_seq_one_letter_code
_entity_poly.pdbx_strand_id
1 'polypeptide(L)'
;MGSQLGSAGLTLVNSLINIYLFLLMLRFLLQASRADYYNPLSQSVVKITQPVVRPFQSFLGPVAGRFDLATLAAGFVLKVVSMVAIFMVIGIGIPPIAGLLIAGVAAIANAILKIYFFALIVMIILSWVAPNASHPGALLVMQLVEPIMAPVRRVIPPLGMIDLSPIVVFIAINLLDGLVAGSLIRAAGISGALVGL
;
A
#
# COMPACT_ATOMS: atom_id res chain seq x y z
N MET A 1 -28.65 -16.85 -9.22
CA MET A 1 -28.45 -16.53 -7.78
C MET A 1 -27.21 -17.26 -7.32
N GLY A 2 -26.06 -16.58 -7.21
CA GLY A 2 -24.85 -17.20 -6.67
C GLY A 2 -25.09 -17.62 -5.23
N SER A 3 -24.69 -18.84 -4.85
CA SER A 3 -24.78 -19.28 -3.46
C SER A 3 -23.97 -18.31 -2.59
N GLN A 4 -24.47 -18.01 -1.38
CA GLN A 4 -23.76 -17.13 -0.43
C GLN A 4 -22.31 -17.60 -0.19
N LEU A 5 -22.09 -18.91 -0.27
CA LEU A 5 -20.77 -19.56 -0.24
C LEU A 5 -19.86 -19.13 -1.41
N GLY A 6 -20.38 -19.01 -2.63
CA GLY A 6 -19.62 -18.51 -3.78
C GLY A 6 -19.18 -17.04 -3.61
N SER A 7 -20.07 -16.19 -3.10
CA SER A 7 -19.72 -14.78 -2.83
C SER A 7 -18.72 -14.60 -1.69
N ALA A 8 -18.81 -15.44 -0.65
CA ALA A 8 -17.84 -15.44 0.45
C ALA A 8 -16.45 -15.89 -0.03
N GLY A 9 -16.39 -16.96 -0.84
CA GLY A 9 -15.14 -17.43 -1.42
C GLY A 9 -14.42 -16.37 -2.26
N LEU A 10 -15.16 -15.68 -3.14
CA LEU A 10 -14.60 -14.60 -3.95
C LEU A 10 -14.10 -13.42 -3.10
N THR A 11 -14.82 -13.08 -2.03
CA THR A 11 -14.42 -12.02 -1.10
C THR A 11 -13.12 -12.37 -0.38
N LEU A 12 -12.98 -13.63 0.07
CA LEU A 12 -11.75 -14.12 0.68
C LEU A 12 -10.57 -14.07 -0.30
N VAL A 13 -10.76 -14.53 -1.54
CA VAL A 13 -9.73 -14.47 -2.59
C VAL A 13 -9.30 -13.02 -2.85
N ASN A 14 -10.25 -12.10 -3.04
CA ASN A 14 -9.96 -10.69 -3.22
C ASN A 14 -9.21 -10.09 -2.01
N SER A 15 -9.58 -10.48 -0.79
CA SER A 15 -8.91 -10.03 0.43
C SER A 15 -7.47 -10.50 0.51
N LEU A 16 -7.20 -11.77 0.18
CA LEU A 16 -5.83 -12.31 0.13
C LEU A 16 -4.97 -11.59 -0.92
N ILE A 17 -5.55 -11.27 -2.08
CA ILE A 17 -4.89 -10.49 -3.12
C ILE A 17 -4.57 -9.07 -2.62
N ASN A 18 -5.48 -8.42 -1.89
CA ASN A 18 -5.25 -7.11 -1.29
C ASN A 18 -4.17 -7.13 -0.22
N ILE A 19 -4.10 -8.19 0.60
CA ILE A 19 -3.02 -8.39 1.58
C ILE A 19 -1.68 -8.55 0.86
N TYR A 20 -1.63 -9.33 -0.22
CA TYR A 20 -0.39 -9.48 -0.99
C TYR A 20 0.02 -8.18 -1.70
N LEU A 21 -0.94 -7.43 -2.25
CA LEU A 21 -0.70 -6.09 -2.81
C LEU A 21 -0.17 -5.14 -1.74
N PHE A 22 -0.71 -5.19 -0.52
CA PHE A 22 -0.20 -4.42 0.61
C PHE A 22 1.26 -4.76 0.90
N LEU A 23 1.65 -6.04 0.90
CA LEU A 23 3.04 -6.44 1.09
C LEU A 23 3.97 -5.95 -0.05
N LEU A 24 3.51 -5.99 -1.30
CA LEU A 24 4.25 -5.42 -2.43
C LEU A 24 4.44 -3.91 -2.27
N MET A 25 3.38 -3.18 -1.90
CA MET A 25 3.48 -1.74 -1.69
C MET A 25 4.33 -1.42 -0.46
N LEU A 26 4.28 -2.24 0.59
CA LEU A 26 5.16 -2.09 1.76
C LEU A 26 6.63 -2.26 1.36
N ARG A 27 6.97 -3.28 0.56
CA ARG A 27 8.32 -3.43 -0.01
C ARG A 27 8.75 -2.16 -0.75
N PHE A 28 7.90 -1.68 -1.66
CA PHE A 28 8.19 -0.49 -2.44
C PHE A 28 8.45 0.72 -1.54
N LEU A 29 7.60 0.95 -0.53
CA LEU A 29 7.74 2.07 0.39
C LEU A 29 8.96 1.94 1.30
N LEU A 30 9.28 0.74 1.80
CA LEU A 30 10.50 0.52 2.58
C LEU A 30 11.74 0.91 1.78
N GLN A 31 11.81 0.53 0.50
CA GLN A 31 12.91 0.95 -0.36
C GLN A 31 12.86 2.45 -0.68
N ALA A 32 11.69 3.02 -0.95
CA ALA A 32 11.49 4.44 -1.22
C ALA A 32 11.87 5.32 -0.02
N SER A 33 11.67 4.82 1.19
CA SER A 33 12.10 5.45 2.44
C SER A 33 13.56 5.20 2.77
N ARG A 34 14.28 4.37 2.00
CA ARG A 34 15.63 3.89 2.30
C ARG A 34 15.71 3.25 3.70
N ALA A 35 14.68 2.51 4.06
CA ALA A 35 14.64 1.75 5.30
C ALA A 35 15.73 0.67 5.31
N ASP A 36 16.18 0.31 6.51
CA ASP A 36 17.28 -0.64 6.69
C ASP A 36 16.91 -2.02 6.12
N TYR A 37 17.68 -2.46 5.13
CA TYR A 37 17.51 -3.78 4.50
C TYR A 37 17.92 -4.92 5.43
N TYR A 38 18.84 -4.69 6.37
CA TYR A 38 19.28 -5.72 7.32
C TYR A 38 18.24 -6.02 8.39
N ASN A 39 17.19 -5.20 8.52
CA ASN A 39 16.10 -5.46 9.44
C ASN A 39 15.34 -6.76 9.06
N PRO A 40 15.09 -7.67 10.02
CA PRO A 40 14.45 -8.96 9.75
C PRO A 40 13.06 -8.86 9.11
N LEU A 41 12.29 -7.82 9.46
CA LEU A 41 10.96 -7.59 8.87
C LEU A 41 11.07 -7.11 7.43
N SER A 42 12.05 -6.25 7.13
CA SER A 42 12.35 -5.80 5.76
C SER A 42 12.72 -6.99 4.87
N GLN A 43 13.62 -7.86 5.35
CA GLN A 43 14.00 -9.08 4.64
C GLN A 43 12.83 -10.04 4.42
N SER A 44 11.94 -10.18 5.40
CA SER A 44 10.75 -11.02 5.30
C SER A 44 9.80 -10.51 4.22
N VAL A 45 9.52 -9.20 4.20
CA VAL A 45 8.71 -8.56 3.16
C VAL A 45 9.33 -8.77 1.77
N VAL A 46 10.64 -8.55 1.63
CA VAL A 46 11.35 -8.77 0.36
C VAL A 46 11.28 -10.24 -0.06
N LYS A 47 11.53 -11.17 0.85
CA LYS A 47 11.51 -12.62 0.58
C LYS A 47 10.14 -13.11 0.13
N ILE A 48 9.06 -12.65 0.77
CA ILE A 48 7.67 -13.02 0.43
C ILE A 48 7.26 -12.46 -0.94
N THR A 49 7.72 -11.25 -1.27
CA THR A 49 7.34 -10.56 -2.51
C THR A 49 8.23 -10.92 -3.70
N GLN A 50 9.44 -11.42 -3.47
CA GLN A 50 10.43 -11.68 -4.51
C GLN A 50 9.95 -12.62 -5.63
N PRO A 51 9.20 -13.71 -5.38
CA PRO A 51 8.73 -14.59 -6.45
C PRO A 51 7.90 -13.87 -7.51
N VAL A 52 7.07 -12.90 -7.10
CA VAL A 52 6.21 -12.13 -8.01
C VAL A 52 6.98 -10.96 -8.62
N VAL A 53 7.95 -10.37 -7.93
CA VAL A 53 8.72 -9.22 -8.43
C VAL A 53 9.84 -9.63 -9.38
N ARG A 54 10.44 -10.82 -9.20
CA ARG A 54 11.61 -11.29 -9.97
C ARG A 54 11.40 -11.29 -11.50
N PRO A 55 10.25 -11.74 -12.04
CA PRO A 55 10.00 -11.65 -13.48
C PRO A 55 9.99 -10.21 -14.01
N PHE A 56 9.56 -9.24 -13.20
CA PHE A 56 9.54 -7.83 -13.61
C PHE A 56 10.94 -7.21 -13.54
N GLN A 57 11.75 -7.61 -12.56
CA GLN A 57 13.14 -7.16 -12.44
C GLN A 57 14.02 -7.62 -13.61
N SER A 58 13.74 -8.77 -14.22
CA SER A 58 14.47 -9.19 -15.42
C SER A 58 14.21 -8.30 -16.63
N PHE A 59 13.05 -7.64 -16.71
CA PHE A 59 12.72 -6.73 -17.82
C PHE A 59 13.06 -5.26 -17.52
N LEU A 60 12.75 -4.80 -16.31
CA LEU A 60 12.89 -3.39 -15.91
C LEU A 60 14.24 -3.06 -15.27
N GLY A 61 15.09 -4.08 -15.09
CA GLY A 61 16.40 -3.96 -14.47
C GLY A 61 16.37 -4.06 -12.95
N PRO A 62 17.51 -4.40 -12.32
CA PRO A 62 17.63 -4.50 -10.88
C PRO A 62 17.51 -3.12 -10.21
N VAL A 63 17.13 -3.19 -8.94
CA VAL A 63 16.96 -2.11 -7.96
C VAL A 63 18.26 -1.30 -7.80
N ALA A 64 18.54 -0.36 -8.71
CA ALA A 64 19.65 0.59 -8.57
C ALA A 64 19.19 1.97 -8.05
N GLY A 65 17.89 2.13 -7.79
CA GLY A 65 17.28 3.43 -7.44
C GLY A 65 16.45 3.40 -6.16
N ARG A 66 16.12 4.61 -5.68
CA ARG A 66 15.20 4.83 -4.54
C ARG A 66 13.81 4.21 -4.79
N PHE A 67 13.37 4.16 -6.04
CA PHE A 67 12.06 3.64 -6.43
C PHE A 67 12.18 2.30 -7.14
N ASP A 68 11.54 1.26 -6.62
CA ASP A 68 11.45 -0.06 -7.26
C ASP A 68 10.28 -0.10 -8.25
N LEU A 69 10.55 0.30 -9.50
CA LEU A 69 9.57 0.24 -10.58
C LEU A 69 9.09 -1.19 -10.86
N ALA A 70 9.94 -2.20 -10.63
CA ALA A 70 9.54 -3.59 -10.84
C ALA A 70 8.50 -4.02 -9.80
N THR A 71 8.65 -3.61 -8.54
CA THR A 71 7.64 -3.87 -7.50
C THR A 71 6.32 -3.14 -7.77
N LEU A 72 6.37 -1.89 -8.23
CA LEU A 72 5.16 -1.15 -8.64
C LEU A 72 4.44 -1.83 -9.81
N ALA A 73 5.19 -2.19 -10.87
CA ALA A 73 4.64 -2.87 -12.04
C ALA A 73 4.05 -4.24 -11.66
N ALA A 74 4.74 -5.00 -10.81
CA ALA A 74 4.26 -6.28 -10.31
C ALA A 74 2.94 -6.15 -9.55
N GLY A 75 2.83 -5.17 -8.64
CA GLY A 75 1.58 -4.88 -7.93
C GLY A 75 0.45 -4.45 -8.85
N PHE A 76 0.74 -3.61 -9.84
CA PHE A 76 -0.23 -3.15 -10.82
C PHE A 76 -0.79 -4.32 -11.65
N VAL A 77 0.10 -5.12 -12.25
CA VAL A 77 -0.27 -6.26 -13.08
C VAL A 77 -1.02 -7.30 -12.27
N LEU A 78 -0.53 -7.65 -11.07
CA LEU A 78 -1.22 -8.57 -10.16
C LEU A 78 -2.67 -8.13 -9.94
N LYS A 79 -2.87 -6.84 -9.65
CA LYS A 79 -4.19 -6.32 -9.32
C LYS A 79 -5.13 -6.31 -10.52
N VAL A 80 -4.65 -5.86 -11.69
CA VAL A 80 -5.46 -5.85 -12.92
C VAL A 80 -5.85 -7.27 -13.34
N VAL A 81 -4.89 -8.21 -13.33
CA VAL A 81 -5.15 -9.62 -13.66
C VAL A 81 -6.16 -10.24 -12.70
N SER A 82 -6.02 -9.94 -11.41
CA SER A 82 -6.96 -10.41 -10.38
C SER A 82 -8.38 -9.89 -10.58
N MET A 83 -8.55 -8.61 -10.94
CA MET A 83 -9.87 -8.05 -11.25
C MET A 83 -10.48 -8.76 -12.45
N VAL A 84 -9.73 -8.91 -13.54
CA VAL A 84 -10.19 -9.64 -14.74
C VAL A 84 -10.64 -11.05 -14.38
N ALA A 85 -9.85 -11.78 -13.59
CA ALA A 85 -10.19 -13.13 -13.14
C ALA A 85 -11.51 -13.16 -12.33
N ILE A 86 -11.69 -12.22 -11.39
CA ILE A 86 -12.93 -12.13 -10.59
C ILE A 86 -14.14 -11.82 -11.47
N PHE A 87 -14.03 -10.85 -12.40
CA PHE A 87 -15.14 -10.51 -13.30
C PHE A 87 -15.51 -11.67 -14.25
N MET A 88 -14.52 -12.44 -14.71
CA MET A 88 -14.74 -13.65 -15.49
C MET A 88 -15.48 -14.72 -14.68
N VAL A 89 -15.08 -14.95 -13.42
CA VAL A 89 -15.73 -15.94 -12.55
C VAL A 89 -17.18 -15.55 -12.22
N ILE A 90 -17.47 -14.26 -12.06
CA ILE A 90 -18.84 -13.76 -11.81
C ILE A 90 -19.70 -13.78 -13.10
N GLY A 91 -19.10 -13.97 -14.28
CA GLY A 91 -19.81 -14.04 -15.56
C GLY A 91 -20.15 -12.68 -16.17
N ILE A 92 -19.50 -11.61 -15.73
CA ILE A 92 -19.69 -10.24 -16.26
C ILE A 92 -18.84 -10.02 -17.52
N GLY A 93 -17.82 -10.86 -17.75
CA GLY A 93 -16.86 -10.72 -18.85
C GLY A 93 -15.73 -9.75 -18.50
N ILE A 94 -14.99 -9.27 -19.50
CA ILE A 94 -13.86 -8.34 -19.29
C ILE A 94 -14.41 -6.91 -19.26
N PRO A 95 -14.25 -6.15 -18.16
CA PRO A 95 -14.65 -4.74 -18.13
C PRO A 95 -13.82 -3.89 -19.10
N PRO A 96 -14.24 -2.65 -19.40
CA PRO A 96 -13.45 -1.73 -20.21
C PRO A 96 -12.02 -1.59 -19.69
N ILE A 97 -11.04 -1.71 -20.59
CA ILE A 97 -9.60 -1.69 -20.26
C ILE A 97 -9.26 -0.41 -19.49
N ALA A 98 -9.77 0.75 -19.90
CA ALA A 98 -9.56 2.02 -19.21
C ALA A 98 -10.00 1.95 -17.73
N GLY A 99 -11.17 1.37 -17.46
CA GLY A 99 -11.67 1.20 -16.09
C GLY A 99 -10.76 0.31 -15.25
N LEU A 100 -10.29 -0.81 -15.81
CA LEU A 100 -9.36 -1.72 -15.15
C LEU A 100 -8.02 -1.03 -14.80
N LEU A 101 -7.46 -0.26 -15.73
CA LEU A 101 -6.19 0.44 -15.51
C LEU A 101 -6.34 1.53 -14.44
N ILE A 102 -7.42 2.33 -14.49
CA ILE A 102 -7.71 3.35 -13.48
C ILE A 102 -7.91 2.69 -12.10
N ALA A 103 -8.67 1.60 -12.03
CA ALA A 103 -8.88 0.87 -10.77
C ALA A 103 -7.59 0.22 -10.25
N GLY A 104 -6.69 -0.24 -11.12
CA GLY A 104 -5.36 -0.72 -10.74
C GLY A 104 -4.50 0.38 -10.09
N VAL A 105 -4.53 1.59 -10.65
CA VAL A 105 -3.86 2.76 -10.05
C VAL A 105 -4.50 3.11 -8.70
N ALA A 106 -5.84 3.11 -8.63
CA ALA A 106 -6.57 3.38 -7.39
C ALA A 106 -6.21 2.37 -6.29
N ALA A 107 -6.05 1.09 -6.62
CA ALA A 107 -5.68 0.05 -5.67
C ALA A 107 -4.27 0.27 -5.10
N ILE A 108 -3.30 0.63 -5.95
CA ILE A 108 -1.94 0.97 -5.51
C ILE A 108 -1.95 2.19 -4.60
N ALA A 109 -2.63 3.26 -5.02
CA ALA A 109 -2.74 4.48 -4.24
C ALA A 109 -3.36 4.20 -2.87
N ASN A 110 -4.46 3.46 -2.83
CA ASN A 110 -5.10 3.08 -1.58
C ASN A 110 -4.21 2.21 -0.69
N ALA A 111 -3.53 1.20 -1.25
CA ALA A 111 -2.61 0.36 -0.49
C ALA A 111 -1.48 1.18 0.16
N ILE A 112 -0.90 2.14 -0.58
CA ILE A 112 0.11 3.07 -0.06
C ILE A 112 -0.45 3.93 1.08
N LEU A 113 -1.63 4.53 0.88
CA LEU A 113 -2.28 5.35 1.91
C LEU A 113 -2.61 4.54 3.17
N LYS A 114 -3.09 3.31 3.02
CA LYS A 114 -3.34 2.38 4.14
C LYS A 114 -2.07 2.03 4.89
N ILE A 115 -0.96 1.77 4.19
CA ILE A 115 0.33 1.51 4.83
C ILE A 115 0.74 2.71 5.71
N TYR A 116 0.68 3.92 5.16
CA TYR A 116 1.02 5.12 5.92
C TYR A 116 0.05 5.40 7.07
N PHE A 117 -1.25 5.18 6.87
CA PHE A 117 -2.26 5.29 7.91
C PHE A 117 -1.92 4.40 9.11
N PHE A 118 -1.70 3.10 8.89
CA PHE A 118 -1.34 2.18 9.97
C PHE A 118 0.04 2.47 10.56
N ALA A 119 1.03 2.83 9.73
CA ALA A 119 2.37 3.18 10.21
C ALA A 119 2.34 4.42 11.12
N LEU A 120 1.52 5.42 10.82
CA LEU A 120 1.32 6.58 11.70
C LEU A 120 0.63 6.22 13.00
N ILE A 121 -0.39 5.36 12.97
CA ILE A 121 -1.02 4.88 14.20
C ILE A 121 0.04 4.20 15.08
N VAL A 122 0.85 3.30 14.52
CA VAL A 122 1.92 2.63 15.26
C VAL A 122 2.95 3.64 15.78
N MET A 123 3.34 4.63 14.97
CA MET A 123 4.25 5.70 15.39
C MET A 123 3.69 6.50 16.58
N ILE A 124 2.42 6.90 16.52
CA ILE A 124 1.74 7.65 17.59
C ILE A 124 1.69 6.81 18.87
N ILE A 125 1.28 5.54 18.76
CA ILE A 125 1.27 4.62 19.90
C ILE A 125 2.67 4.49 20.50
N LEU A 126 3.71 4.27 19.68
CA LEU A 126 5.09 4.16 20.14
C LEU A 126 5.54 5.44 20.86
N SER A 127 5.17 6.62 20.36
CA SER A 127 5.57 7.89 20.99
C SER A 127 5.00 8.11 22.40
N TRP A 128 3.85 7.50 22.73
CA TRP A 128 3.22 7.63 24.05
C TRP A 128 3.53 6.45 24.97
N VAL A 129 3.56 5.24 24.41
CA VAL A 129 3.71 4.00 25.18
C VAL A 129 5.17 3.62 25.39
N ALA A 130 6.02 3.85 24.39
CA ALA A 130 7.42 3.41 24.40
C ALA A 130 8.33 4.37 23.59
N PRO A 131 8.53 5.63 24.05
CA PRO A 131 9.25 6.65 23.28
C PRO A 131 10.71 6.30 22.97
N ASN A 132 11.31 5.39 23.74
CA ASN A 132 12.69 4.92 23.57
C ASN A 132 12.79 3.52 22.94
N ALA A 133 11.75 3.06 22.23
CA ALA A 133 11.73 1.74 21.60
C ALA A 133 12.79 1.60 20.51
N SER A 134 13.70 0.64 20.67
CA SER A 134 14.80 0.36 19.74
C SER A 134 14.67 -1.00 19.02
N HIS A 135 13.54 -1.70 19.18
CA HIS A 135 13.31 -2.98 18.53
C HIS A 135 13.11 -2.82 17.01
N PRO A 136 13.39 -3.87 16.20
CA PRO A 136 13.39 -3.77 14.73
C PRO A 136 12.12 -3.17 14.11
N GLY A 137 10.95 -3.51 14.65
CA GLY A 137 9.67 -2.94 14.19
C GLY A 137 9.52 -1.44 14.41
N ALA A 138 9.94 -0.92 15.57
CA ALA A 138 9.85 0.51 15.87
C ALA A 138 10.74 1.30 14.91
N LEU A 139 11.98 0.85 14.71
CA LEU A 139 12.93 1.48 13.79
C LEU A 139 12.40 1.54 12.35
N LEU A 140 11.80 0.44 11.85
CA LEU A 140 11.21 0.45 10.51
C LEU A 140 10.03 1.41 10.38
N VAL A 141 9.15 1.46 11.38
CA VAL A 141 8.01 2.37 11.34
C VAL A 141 8.49 3.82 11.27
N MET A 142 9.47 4.19 12.09
CA MET A 142 10.05 5.54 12.07
C MET A 142 10.69 5.85 10.71
N GLN A 143 11.48 4.92 10.15
CA GLN A 143 12.08 5.09 8.81
C GLN A 143 11.02 5.19 7.71
N LEU A 144 9.96 4.40 7.80
CA LEU A 144 8.89 4.35 6.80
C LEU A 144 8.12 5.67 6.73
N VAL A 145 7.77 6.26 7.87
CA VAL A 145 6.98 7.50 7.95
C VAL A 145 7.81 8.78 7.79
N GLU A 146 9.13 8.72 7.99
CA GLU A 146 10.00 9.92 7.95
C GLU A 146 9.88 10.74 6.65
N PRO A 147 9.78 10.15 5.44
CA PRO A 147 9.65 10.93 4.20
C PRO A 147 8.39 11.80 4.12
N ILE A 148 7.31 11.42 4.81
CA ILE A 148 6.07 12.20 4.86
C ILE A 148 6.00 13.11 6.11
N MET A 149 6.64 12.70 7.20
CA MET A 149 6.70 13.45 8.45
C MET A 149 7.68 14.63 8.40
N ALA A 150 8.89 14.42 7.84
CA ALA A 150 9.94 15.44 7.83
C ALA A 150 9.54 16.73 7.10
N PRO A 151 8.87 16.70 5.91
CA PRO A 151 8.38 17.92 5.28
C PRO A 151 7.34 18.66 6.12
N VAL A 152 6.45 17.94 6.82
CA VAL A 152 5.43 18.57 7.67
C VAL A 152 6.05 19.21 8.90
N ARG A 153 7.01 18.55 9.55
CA ARG A 153 7.76 19.11 10.68
C ARG A 153 8.53 20.39 10.33
N ARG A 154 8.89 20.60 9.06
CA ARG A 154 9.50 21.86 8.60
C ARG A 154 8.51 23.03 8.55
N VAL A 155 7.23 22.74 8.33
CA VAL A 155 6.16 23.76 8.24
C VAL A 155 5.53 24.00 9.61
N ILE A 156 5.33 22.93 10.39
CA ILE A 156 4.74 22.97 11.73
C ILE A 156 5.73 22.29 12.68
N PRO A 157 6.71 23.04 13.23
CA PRO A 157 7.66 22.48 14.17
C PRO A 157 6.97 21.96 15.44
N PRO A 158 7.57 20.97 16.13
CA PRO A 158 7.06 20.49 17.41
C PRO A 158 6.93 21.61 18.44
N LEU A 159 5.83 21.61 19.20
CA LEU A 159 5.58 22.58 20.27
C LEU A 159 6.10 21.99 21.60
N GLY A 160 7.39 22.19 21.87
CA GLY A 160 8.06 21.57 23.01
C GLY A 160 8.15 20.05 22.85
N MET A 161 7.53 19.29 23.75
CA MET A 161 7.54 17.82 23.72
C MET A 161 6.40 17.20 22.87
N ILE A 162 5.50 18.02 22.33
CA ILE A 162 4.34 17.56 21.56
C ILE A 162 4.59 17.80 20.07
N ASP A 163 4.75 16.71 19.30
CA ASP A 163 4.76 16.75 17.84
C ASP A 163 3.33 16.65 17.31
N LEU A 164 2.79 17.75 16.76
CA LEU A 164 1.46 17.81 16.13
C LEU A 164 1.48 17.37 14.66
N SER A 165 2.66 17.20 14.07
CA SER A 165 2.82 16.75 12.68
C SER A 165 2.08 15.45 12.36
N PRO A 166 2.03 14.42 13.26
CA PRO A 166 1.31 13.18 12.97
C PRO A 166 -0.18 13.41 12.68
N ILE A 167 -0.82 14.34 13.41
CA ILE A 167 -2.24 14.67 13.23
C ILE A 167 -2.47 15.30 11.85
N VAL A 168 -1.60 16.24 11.46
CA VAL A 168 -1.67 16.91 10.16
C VAL A 168 -1.50 15.91 9.02
N VAL A 169 -0.53 15.01 9.13
CA VAL A 169 -0.32 13.94 8.13
C VAL A 169 -1.50 12.98 8.11
N PHE A 170 -2.06 12.63 9.27
CA PHE A 170 -3.24 11.76 9.37
C PHE A 170 -4.46 12.36 8.65
N ILE A 171 -4.73 13.64 8.86
CA ILE A 171 -5.79 14.37 8.14
C ILE A 171 -5.51 14.38 6.63
N ALA A 172 -4.27 14.69 6.22
CA ALA A 172 -3.89 14.70 4.82
C ALA A 172 -4.10 13.34 4.14
N ILE A 173 -3.73 12.24 4.79
CA ILE A 173 -3.94 10.89 4.26
C ILE A 173 -5.42 10.57 4.07
N ASN A 174 -6.28 10.89 5.05
CA ASN A 174 -7.73 10.66 4.94
C ASN A 174 -8.36 11.48 3.80
N LEU A 175 -7.92 12.74 3.64
CA LEU A 175 -8.37 13.58 2.52
C LEU A 175 -7.90 13.01 1.18
N LEU A 176 -6.64 12.59 1.08
CA LEU A 176 -6.10 11.99 -0.14
C LEU A 176 -6.79 10.68 -0.50
N ASP A 177 -7.17 9.86 0.48
CA ASP A 177 -7.88 8.60 0.20
C ASP A 177 -9.26 8.86 -0.44
N GLY A 178 -10.05 9.77 0.14
CA GLY A 178 -11.35 10.13 -0.42
C GLY A 178 -11.26 10.86 -1.77
N LEU A 179 -10.32 11.79 -1.91
CA LEU A 179 -10.17 12.62 -3.11
C LEU A 179 -9.50 11.89 -4.26
N VAL A 180 -8.48 11.08 -3.99
CA VAL A 180 -7.71 10.37 -5.03
C VAL A 180 -8.28 8.98 -5.25
N ALA A 181 -8.20 8.09 -4.26
CA ALA A 181 -8.64 6.71 -4.44
C ALA A 181 -10.15 6.64 -4.72
N GLY A 182 -10.96 7.38 -3.95
CA GLY A 182 -12.40 7.47 -4.16
C GLY A 182 -12.79 8.02 -5.54
N SER A 183 -12.12 9.07 -6.03
CA SER A 183 -12.42 9.64 -7.35
C SER A 183 -11.99 8.73 -8.50
N LEU A 184 -10.83 8.07 -8.38
CA LEU A 184 -10.36 7.11 -9.38
C LEU A 184 -11.31 5.91 -9.49
N ILE A 185 -11.85 5.42 -8.38
CA ILE A 185 -12.82 4.32 -8.37
C ILE A 185 -14.13 4.72 -9.06
N ARG A 186 -14.64 5.92 -8.76
CA ARG A 186 -15.81 6.47 -9.47
C ARG A 186 -15.55 6.59 -10.97
N ALA A 187 -14.38 7.08 -11.36
CA ALA A 187 -13.98 7.17 -12.77
C ALA A 187 -13.80 5.81 -13.44
N ALA A 188 -13.34 4.80 -12.71
CA ALA A 188 -13.15 3.45 -13.21
C ALA A 188 -14.48 2.70 -13.46
N GLY A 189 -15.55 3.09 -12.76
CA GLY A 189 -16.83 2.37 -12.80
C GLY A 189 -16.75 0.96 -12.19
N ILE A 190 -15.74 0.68 -11.37
CA ILE A 190 -15.50 -0.60 -10.70
C ILE A 190 -15.83 -0.45 -9.21
N SER A 191 -16.37 -1.49 -8.59
CA SER A 191 -16.68 -1.48 -7.15
C SER A 191 -15.44 -1.25 -6.30
N GLY A 192 -15.53 -0.34 -5.32
CA GLY A 192 -14.44 -0.06 -4.37
C GLY A 192 -13.99 -1.31 -3.59
N ALA A 193 -14.92 -2.22 -3.27
CA ALA A 193 -14.61 -3.48 -2.61
C ALA A 193 -13.62 -4.35 -3.42
N LEU A 194 -13.71 -4.31 -4.76
CA LEU A 194 -12.77 -5.02 -5.64
C LEU A 194 -11.42 -4.32 -5.72
N VAL A 195 -11.36 -2.99 -5.53
CA VAL A 195 -10.11 -2.22 -5.49
C VAL A 195 -9.37 -2.42 -4.17
N GLY A 196 -10.12 -2.73 -3.12
CA GLY A 196 -9.62 -2.97 -1.76
C GLY A 196 -10.02 -1.88 -0.77
N LEU A 197 -11.02 -1.05 -1.10
CA LEU A 197 -11.67 -0.14 -0.16
C LEU A 197 -12.74 -0.85 0.68
#